data_AF-D8LUQ8-F1
#
_entry.id   AF-D8LUQ8-F1
#
_cell.length_a   1.000
_cell.length_b   1.000
_cell.length_c   1.000
_cell.angle_alpha   90.00
_cell.angle_beta   90.00
_cell.angle_gamma   90.00
#
_symmetry.space_group_name_H-M   'P 1'
#
loop_
_entity.id
_entity.type
_entity.pdbx_description
1 polymer ?
#
loop_
_entity_poly.entity_id
_entity_poly.type
_entity_poly.pdbx_seq_one_letter_code
_entity_poly.pdbx_strand_id
1 'polypeptide(L)'
;MQVFLALGSNIGNRQKHLYTALSKLRRIASLKDTSFLYDTKAMYEENQSRFLNAVCKVETDMSPSDLLYACKRIEKEMGREKTYRMGPRVIDVDILFYGNDVVKINKVEGFDDLTIPHQRIAERGFVLKPMCDIAPDYVHPVTKKTVREMLSAVDAKDCIRVLPLPNGEVLNLQDRLLIMGILNVTPDSFSDGGKWNSLDSAVSHALQLIDEGADLLDIGGESTRPGAAAISVDEEIRRVIPVIRALREAGVRVPISVDTYHSEVARRAVEAGADLVNDISAGENDPAMLPFLAEAAVPVVLMHKRGNAVTMDKMTRYDDVVHEVADYCRQRADVLMQMGAPRWNIIVDPGLGFAKNTEQNCQLVKEIPRFNQVTGNMPLLIAASRKRFVGEITKVTKAEDRVMGTAAISMYSAEHGAQMVRVHDVKATKQVLDMYYGIVHPFDVFCINRGRGTHGFQNYFYWNQMDFVKSTIAAHPVVVFGKSYCPYCHKALRYLSQTGCHYLNINLDERPDGAEIQSALASLTGRRTVPNVFINQQSIGGGDDTEYLYRTGELQKLVQGL
;
A
#
# COMPACT_ATOMS: atom_id res chain seq x y z
N MET A 1 -11.44 -29.86 -12.71
CA MET A 1 -11.25 -28.89 -13.82
C MET A 1 -10.57 -27.62 -13.30
N GLN A 2 -9.67 -27.01 -14.08
CA GLN A 2 -9.04 -25.72 -13.75
C GLN A 2 -9.94 -24.55 -14.12
N VAL A 3 -10.12 -23.60 -13.20
CA VAL A 3 -10.98 -22.43 -13.38
C VAL A 3 -10.28 -21.18 -12.88
N PHE A 4 -10.50 -20.06 -13.56
CA PHE A 4 -10.05 -18.75 -13.13
C PHE A 4 -11.26 -17.90 -12.74
N LEU A 5 -11.24 -17.32 -11.54
CA LEU A 5 -12.31 -16.49 -11.01
C LEU A 5 -11.78 -15.07 -10.75
N ALA A 6 -12.49 -14.04 -11.19
CA ALA A 6 -12.23 -12.67 -10.78
C ALA A 6 -12.94 -12.38 -9.46
N LEU A 7 -12.27 -11.62 -8.58
CA LEU A 7 -12.78 -11.12 -7.31
C LEU A 7 -12.72 -9.59 -7.32
N GLY A 8 -13.81 -8.92 -6.95
CA GLY A 8 -13.89 -7.46 -6.92
C GLY A 8 -14.70 -6.92 -5.74
N SER A 9 -14.23 -5.86 -5.09
CA SER A 9 -14.97 -5.18 -4.00
C SER A 9 -14.70 -3.68 -3.99
N ASN A 10 -15.74 -2.85 -3.83
CA ASN A 10 -15.60 -1.39 -3.69
C ASN A 10 -16.41 -0.76 -2.55
N ILE A 11 -17.07 -1.56 -1.71
CA ILE A 11 -17.81 -1.09 -0.53
C ILE A 11 -17.08 -1.49 0.75
N GLY A 12 -17.04 -0.60 1.74
CA GLY A 12 -16.60 -0.91 3.11
C GLY A 12 -15.15 -1.40 3.19
N ASN A 13 -14.90 -2.39 4.05
CA ASN A 13 -13.57 -2.99 4.19
C ASN A 13 -13.34 -4.02 3.06
N ARG A 14 -12.98 -3.48 1.88
CA ARG A 14 -12.85 -4.21 0.60
C ARG A 14 -11.97 -5.46 0.70
N GLN A 15 -10.81 -5.33 1.34
CA GLN A 15 -9.89 -6.45 1.57
C GLN A 15 -10.51 -7.56 2.44
N LYS A 16 -11.24 -7.22 3.52
CA LYS A 16 -11.89 -8.21 4.40
C LYS A 16 -12.93 -8.99 3.61
N HIS A 17 -13.63 -8.33 2.69
CA HIS A 17 -14.54 -9.02 1.77
C HIS A 17 -13.76 -10.00 0.87
N LEU A 18 -12.62 -9.61 0.30
CA LEU A 18 -11.80 -10.51 -0.52
C LEU A 18 -11.27 -11.73 0.27
N TYR A 19 -10.75 -11.53 1.49
CA TYR A 19 -10.31 -12.65 2.35
C TYR A 19 -11.48 -13.58 2.71
N THR A 20 -12.65 -13.01 3.02
CA THR A 20 -13.86 -13.79 3.33
C THR A 20 -14.33 -14.58 2.11
N ALA A 21 -14.28 -13.98 0.91
CA ALA A 21 -14.61 -14.63 -0.34
C ALA A 21 -13.68 -15.81 -0.62
N LEU A 22 -12.36 -15.63 -0.46
CA LEU A 22 -11.38 -16.72 -0.59
C LEU A 22 -11.64 -17.86 0.40
N SER A 23 -11.91 -17.53 1.67
CA SER A 23 -12.25 -18.51 2.70
C SER A 23 -13.50 -19.33 2.34
N LYS A 24 -14.54 -18.67 1.82
CA LYS A 24 -15.75 -19.35 1.34
C LYS A 24 -15.51 -20.18 0.08
N LEU A 25 -14.73 -19.68 -0.88
CA LEU A 25 -14.37 -20.40 -2.11
C LEU A 25 -13.60 -21.70 -1.81
N ARG A 26 -12.71 -21.69 -0.81
CA ARG A 26 -11.98 -22.90 -0.37
C ARG A 26 -12.88 -24.03 0.11
N ARG A 27 -14.11 -23.73 0.52
CA ARG A 27 -15.08 -24.76 0.96
C ARG A 27 -15.74 -25.48 -0.21
N ILE A 28 -15.69 -24.91 -1.43
CA ILE A 28 -16.37 -25.44 -2.62
C ILE A 28 -15.40 -25.79 -3.76
N ALA A 29 -14.16 -25.32 -3.70
CA ALA A 29 -13.12 -25.57 -4.69
C ALA A 29 -11.72 -25.56 -4.05
N SER A 30 -10.78 -26.27 -4.67
CA SER A 30 -9.37 -26.25 -4.24
C SER A 30 -8.69 -25.00 -4.79
N LEU A 31 -8.43 -24.01 -3.92
CA LEU A 31 -7.66 -22.82 -4.29
C LEU A 31 -6.20 -23.21 -4.56
N LYS A 32 -5.69 -22.87 -5.74
CA LYS A 32 -4.32 -23.18 -6.17
C LYS A 32 -3.39 -21.98 -6.19
N ASP A 33 -3.93 -20.81 -6.55
CA ASP A 33 -3.13 -19.59 -6.69
C ASP A 33 -4.04 -18.35 -6.61
N THR A 34 -3.43 -17.20 -6.35
CA THR A 34 -4.04 -15.88 -6.43
C THR A 34 -3.08 -14.92 -7.11
N SER A 35 -3.59 -13.94 -7.85
CA SER A 35 -2.81 -12.83 -8.38
C SER A 35 -2.31 -11.92 -7.26
N PHE A 36 -1.61 -10.84 -7.60
CA PHE A 36 -1.50 -9.71 -6.68
C PHE A 36 -2.83 -8.95 -6.59
N LEU A 37 -2.90 -8.01 -5.66
CA LEU A 37 -4.06 -7.16 -5.44
C LEU A 37 -3.90 -5.84 -6.19
N TYR A 38 -4.95 -5.40 -6.86
CA TYR A 38 -4.93 -4.16 -7.64
C TYR A 38 -6.05 -3.22 -7.22
N ASP A 39 -5.70 -1.98 -6.94
CA ASP A 39 -6.64 -0.89 -6.71
C ASP A 39 -6.91 -0.17 -8.03
N THR A 40 -8.17 -0.14 -8.48
CA THR A 40 -8.55 0.34 -9.81
C THR A 40 -9.73 1.31 -9.75
N LYS A 41 -9.78 2.28 -10.65
CA LYS A 41 -10.98 3.11 -10.83
C LYS A 41 -12.16 2.23 -11.27
N ALA A 42 -13.38 2.67 -10.96
CA ALA A 42 -14.58 2.06 -11.52
C ALA A 42 -14.60 2.31 -13.04
N MET A 43 -14.75 1.26 -13.83
CA MET A 43 -14.61 1.36 -15.30
C MET A 43 -15.78 2.11 -15.97
N TYR A 44 -16.96 2.14 -15.36
CA TYR A 44 -18.18 2.67 -16.01
C TYR A 44 -18.85 3.83 -15.26
N GLU A 45 -18.39 4.15 -14.05
CA GLU A 45 -18.98 5.22 -13.23
C GLU A 45 -17.90 5.97 -12.45
N GLU A 46 -17.66 7.22 -12.81
CA GLU A 46 -16.60 8.06 -12.23
C GLU A 46 -16.86 8.42 -10.75
N ASN A 47 -18.11 8.36 -10.29
CA ASN A 47 -18.51 8.74 -8.92
C ASN A 47 -18.51 7.58 -7.92
N GLN A 48 -17.91 6.43 -8.25
CA GLN A 48 -17.81 5.28 -7.33
C GLN A 48 -16.44 5.19 -6.67
N SER A 49 -16.41 4.68 -5.44
CA SER A 49 -15.17 4.28 -4.77
C SER A 49 -14.38 3.28 -5.63
N ARG A 50 -13.05 3.35 -5.54
CA ARG A 50 -12.13 2.45 -6.25
C ARG A 50 -12.36 1.00 -5.84
N PHE A 51 -12.15 0.09 -6.79
CA PHE A 51 -12.26 -1.36 -6.57
C PHE A 51 -10.92 -1.95 -6.18
N LEU A 52 -10.93 -2.88 -5.22
CA LEU A 52 -9.88 -3.87 -5.09
C LEU A 52 -10.24 -5.08 -5.95
N ASN A 53 -9.37 -5.41 -6.90
CA ASN A 53 -9.52 -6.50 -7.85
C ASN A 53 -8.38 -7.51 -7.73
N ALA A 54 -8.73 -8.78 -7.88
CA ALA A 54 -7.77 -9.86 -8.00
C ALA A 54 -8.36 -11.02 -8.81
N VAL A 55 -7.52 -11.97 -9.21
CA VAL A 55 -7.93 -13.24 -9.80
C VAL A 55 -7.45 -14.38 -8.91
N CYS A 56 -8.26 -15.42 -8.79
CA CYS A 56 -7.83 -16.68 -8.17
C CYS A 56 -7.97 -17.84 -9.16
N LYS A 57 -7.03 -18.78 -9.04
CA LYS A 57 -7.04 -20.05 -9.77
C LYS A 57 -7.53 -21.12 -8.82
N VAL A 58 -8.57 -21.84 -9.23
CA VAL A 58 -9.17 -22.92 -8.45
C VAL A 58 -9.29 -24.18 -9.29
N GLU A 59 -9.37 -25.33 -8.60
CA GLU A 59 -9.76 -26.60 -9.18
C GLU A 59 -11.07 -27.08 -8.56
N THR A 60 -12.00 -27.52 -9.39
CA THR A 60 -13.31 -28.02 -8.96
C THR A 60 -13.84 -29.09 -9.90
N ASP A 61 -14.69 -29.97 -9.38
CA ASP A 61 -15.41 -31.00 -10.14
C ASP A 61 -16.87 -30.61 -10.43
N MET A 62 -17.29 -29.43 -9.99
CA MET A 62 -18.61 -28.86 -10.26
C MET A 62 -18.83 -28.65 -11.77
N SER A 63 -20.08 -28.60 -12.24
CA SER A 63 -20.34 -28.09 -13.58
C SER A 63 -20.19 -26.56 -13.62
N PRO A 64 -20.01 -25.92 -14.80
CA PRO A 64 -19.99 -24.46 -14.89
C PRO A 64 -21.23 -23.78 -14.27
N SER A 65 -22.42 -24.36 -14.43
CA SER A 65 -23.66 -23.86 -13.83
C SER A 65 -23.68 -24.00 -12.32
N ASP A 66 -23.22 -25.13 -11.77
CA ASP A 66 -23.19 -25.33 -10.32
C ASP A 66 -22.16 -24.42 -9.66
N LEU A 67 -21.01 -24.20 -10.32
CA LEU A 67 -20.00 -23.27 -9.83
C LEU A 67 -20.52 -21.83 -9.84
N LEU A 68 -21.22 -21.40 -10.91
CA LEU A 68 -21.85 -20.09 -10.94
C LEU A 68 -22.86 -19.95 -9.79
N TYR A 69 -23.72 -20.94 -9.59
CA TYR A 69 -24.69 -20.97 -8.50
C TYR A 69 -24.01 -20.81 -7.14
N ALA A 70 -22.92 -21.55 -6.88
CA ALA A 70 -22.18 -21.44 -5.64
C ALA A 70 -21.48 -20.09 -5.47
N CYS A 71 -20.90 -19.51 -6.53
CA CYS A 71 -20.31 -18.16 -6.48
C CYS A 71 -21.37 -17.11 -6.13
N LYS A 72 -22.56 -17.18 -6.74
CA LYS A 72 -23.64 -16.23 -6.44
C LYS A 72 -24.27 -16.43 -5.07
N ARG A 73 -24.25 -17.66 -4.53
CA ARG A 73 -24.57 -17.90 -3.12
C ARG A 73 -23.58 -17.25 -2.18
N ILE A 74 -22.28 -17.35 -2.45
CA ILE A 74 -21.23 -16.68 -1.66
C ILE A 74 -21.48 -15.16 -1.64
N GLU A 75 -21.73 -14.57 -2.80
CA GLU A 75 -22.05 -13.14 -2.90
C GLU A 75 -23.27 -12.76 -2.05
N LYS A 76 -24.37 -13.52 -2.15
CA LYS A 76 -25.60 -13.28 -1.37
C LYS A 76 -25.37 -13.40 0.13
N GLU A 77 -24.65 -14.44 0.57
CA GLU A 77 -24.32 -14.66 1.99
C GLU A 77 -23.43 -13.55 2.56
N MET A 78 -22.63 -12.89 1.71
CA MET A 78 -21.81 -11.75 2.09
C MET A 78 -22.57 -10.41 2.05
N GLY A 79 -23.88 -10.43 1.82
CA GLY A 79 -24.72 -9.24 1.84
C GLY A 79 -24.76 -8.47 0.51
N ARG A 80 -24.46 -9.13 -0.61
CA ARG A 80 -24.69 -8.51 -1.92
C ARG A 80 -26.18 -8.36 -2.19
N GLU A 81 -26.63 -7.12 -2.26
CA GLU A 81 -27.96 -6.77 -2.74
C GLU A 81 -27.94 -6.46 -4.24
N LYS A 82 -29.03 -6.77 -4.95
CA LYS A 82 -29.19 -6.33 -6.34
C LYS A 82 -29.44 -4.81 -6.34
N THR A 83 -28.40 -4.05 -6.69
CA THR A 83 -28.51 -2.64 -7.05
C THR A 83 -28.81 -2.52 -8.55
N TYR A 84 -28.38 -1.44 -9.21
CA TYR A 84 -28.45 -1.29 -10.66
C TYR A 84 -27.26 -1.97 -11.36
N ARG A 85 -27.36 -2.14 -12.69
CA ARG A 85 -26.31 -2.77 -13.50
C ARG A 85 -25.00 -1.96 -13.39
N MET A 86 -23.90 -2.60 -12.97
CA MET A 86 -22.59 -1.99 -12.66
C MET A 86 -22.50 -1.14 -11.38
N GLY A 87 -23.48 -1.24 -10.48
CA GLY A 87 -23.44 -0.54 -9.19
C GLY A 87 -22.40 -1.09 -8.20
N PRO A 88 -22.14 -0.36 -7.10
CA PRO A 88 -21.23 -0.77 -6.02
C PRO A 88 -21.55 -2.14 -5.43
N ARG A 89 -20.52 -2.88 -5.01
CA ARG A 89 -20.63 -4.28 -4.54
C ARG A 89 -19.74 -4.52 -3.33
N VAL A 90 -20.30 -5.22 -2.34
CA VAL A 90 -19.56 -5.79 -1.21
C VAL A 90 -18.56 -6.83 -1.72
N ILE A 91 -18.97 -7.67 -2.66
CA ILE A 91 -18.10 -8.63 -3.37
C ILE A 91 -18.72 -9.02 -4.71
N ASP A 92 -17.86 -9.28 -5.70
CA ASP A 92 -18.18 -9.84 -7.01
C ASP A 92 -17.25 -11.01 -7.32
N VAL A 93 -17.84 -12.14 -7.73
CA VAL A 93 -17.14 -13.36 -8.10
C VAL A 93 -17.61 -13.79 -9.48
N ASP A 94 -16.75 -13.61 -10.48
CA ASP A 94 -17.05 -13.90 -11.88
C ASP A 94 -16.16 -15.03 -12.42
N ILE A 95 -16.77 -15.99 -13.14
CA ILE A 95 -16.04 -17.05 -13.83
C ILE A 95 -15.42 -16.48 -15.10
N LEU A 96 -14.09 -16.48 -15.19
CA LEU A 96 -13.34 -15.96 -16.34
C LEU A 96 -13.11 -17.03 -17.41
N PHE A 97 -12.62 -18.19 -16.98
CA PHE A 97 -12.25 -19.32 -17.83
C PHE A 97 -12.57 -20.62 -17.11
N TYR A 98 -12.91 -21.67 -17.86
CA TYR A 98 -13.24 -23.00 -17.36
C TYR A 98 -12.60 -24.05 -18.27
N GLY A 99 -11.45 -24.59 -17.87
CA GLY A 99 -10.64 -25.42 -18.76
C GLY A 99 -10.30 -24.67 -20.06
N ASN A 100 -10.59 -25.26 -21.21
CA ASN A 100 -10.57 -24.59 -22.52
C ASN A 100 -11.98 -24.48 -23.11
N ASP A 101 -13.01 -24.62 -22.27
CA ASP A 101 -14.38 -24.74 -22.71
C ASP A 101 -14.93 -23.38 -23.17
N VAL A 102 -15.79 -23.44 -24.20
CA VAL A 102 -16.61 -22.32 -24.64
C VAL A 102 -18.05 -22.65 -24.29
N VAL A 103 -18.59 -21.99 -23.27
CA VAL A 103 -19.89 -22.30 -22.66
C VAL A 103 -20.82 -21.12 -22.85
N LYS A 104 -22.06 -21.41 -23.26
CA LYS A 104 -23.18 -20.46 -23.25
C LYS A 104 -24.41 -21.15 -22.68
N ILE A 105 -24.81 -20.76 -21.47
CA ILE A 105 -26.00 -21.29 -20.80
C ILE A 105 -26.98 -20.14 -20.65
N ASN A 106 -28.10 -20.23 -21.37
CA ASN A 106 -29.19 -19.27 -21.24
C ASN A 106 -30.11 -19.71 -20.08
N LYS A 107 -30.58 -18.78 -19.25
CA LYS A 107 -31.48 -19.05 -18.11
C LYS A 107 -30.91 -20.02 -17.07
N VAL A 108 -29.78 -19.66 -16.46
CA VAL A 108 -29.36 -20.32 -15.21
C VAL A 108 -30.43 -20.02 -14.15
N GLU A 109 -31.04 -21.04 -13.56
CA GLU A 109 -32.16 -20.87 -12.62
C GLU A 109 -31.79 -19.89 -11.49
N GLY A 110 -32.49 -18.75 -11.43
CA GLY A 110 -32.26 -17.69 -10.43
C GLY A 110 -31.20 -16.63 -10.78
N PHE A 111 -30.49 -16.74 -11.92
CA PHE A 111 -29.38 -15.85 -12.30
C PHE A 111 -29.37 -15.47 -13.79
N ASP A 112 -28.50 -14.52 -14.16
CA ASP A 112 -28.29 -14.12 -15.56
C ASP A 112 -27.59 -15.23 -16.37
N ASP A 113 -27.57 -15.11 -17.69
CA ASP A 113 -26.91 -16.05 -18.60
C ASP A 113 -25.41 -16.22 -18.29
N LEU A 114 -24.90 -17.45 -18.39
CA LEU A 114 -23.48 -17.75 -18.21
C LEU A 114 -22.77 -17.81 -19.57
N THR A 115 -21.70 -17.04 -19.74
CA THR A 115 -20.81 -17.10 -20.89
C THR A 115 -19.37 -17.32 -20.44
N ILE A 116 -18.71 -18.35 -20.96
CA ILE A 116 -17.31 -18.68 -20.70
C ILE A 116 -16.59 -18.86 -22.04
N PRO A 117 -15.39 -18.26 -22.25
CA PRO A 117 -14.75 -17.27 -21.39
C PRO A 117 -15.62 -16.03 -21.15
N HIS A 118 -15.41 -15.34 -20.03
CA HIS A 118 -16.22 -14.17 -19.67
C HIS A 118 -16.25 -13.17 -20.84
N GLN A 119 -17.46 -12.79 -21.29
CA GLN A 119 -17.70 -12.10 -22.57
C GLN A 119 -16.84 -10.84 -22.78
N ARG A 120 -16.51 -10.12 -21.71
CA ARG A 120 -15.77 -8.84 -21.74
C ARG A 120 -14.33 -8.91 -21.24
N ILE A 121 -13.77 -10.11 -21.10
CA ILE A 121 -12.43 -10.26 -20.51
C ILE A 121 -11.36 -9.50 -21.31
N ALA A 122 -11.44 -9.52 -22.64
CA ALA A 122 -10.48 -8.89 -23.54
C ALA A 122 -10.48 -7.35 -23.47
N GLU A 123 -11.47 -6.73 -22.82
CA GLU A 123 -11.60 -5.27 -22.65
C GLU A 123 -11.15 -4.80 -21.25
N ARG A 124 -10.89 -5.72 -20.31
CA ARG A 124 -10.80 -5.39 -18.88
C ARG A 124 -9.37 -5.48 -18.38
N GLY A 125 -8.65 -4.35 -18.36
CA GLY A 125 -7.32 -4.23 -17.76
C GLY A 125 -7.27 -4.73 -16.30
N PHE A 126 -8.29 -4.40 -15.49
CA PHE A 126 -8.41 -4.83 -14.09
C PHE A 126 -8.65 -6.34 -13.91
N VAL A 127 -8.88 -7.09 -14.99
CA VAL A 127 -8.93 -8.57 -14.99
C VAL A 127 -7.67 -9.14 -15.61
N LEU A 128 -7.26 -8.62 -16.77
CA LEU A 128 -6.11 -9.12 -17.53
C LEU A 128 -4.78 -8.91 -16.80
N LYS A 129 -4.65 -7.81 -16.04
CA LYS A 129 -3.45 -7.52 -15.24
C LYS A 129 -3.26 -8.54 -14.10
N PRO A 130 -4.25 -8.77 -13.21
CA PRO A 130 -4.22 -9.90 -12.28
C PRO A 130 -4.02 -11.27 -12.93
N MET A 131 -4.68 -11.53 -14.06
CA MET A 131 -4.56 -12.81 -14.77
C MET A 131 -3.12 -13.04 -15.27
N CYS A 132 -2.42 -11.99 -15.71
CA CYS A 132 -1.01 -12.08 -16.11
C CYS A 132 -0.07 -12.45 -14.97
N ASP A 133 -0.43 -12.20 -13.69
CA ASP A 133 0.39 -12.63 -12.56
C ASP A 133 0.41 -14.14 -12.40
N ILE A 134 -0.68 -14.82 -12.80
CA ILE A 134 -0.88 -16.26 -12.58
C ILE A 134 -0.58 -17.05 -13.85
N ALA A 135 -1.08 -16.58 -14.99
CA ALA A 135 -1.09 -17.35 -16.23
C ALA A 135 -0.96 -16.42 -17.45
N PRO A 136 0.19 -15.73 -17.62
CA PRO A 136 0.38 -14.76 -18.68
C PRO A 136 0.28 -15.38 -20.09
N ASP A 137 0.66 -16.64 -20.22
CA ASP A 137 0.73 -17.33 -21.51
C ASP A 137 -0.49 -18.24 -21.75
N TYR A 138 -1.51 -18.17 -20.88
CA TYR A 138 -2.78 -18.88 -21.08
C TYR A 138 -3.49 -18.36 -22.33
N VAL A 139 -3.88 -19.26 -23.23
CA VAL A 139 -4.46 -18.92 -24.54
C VAL A 139 -5.97 -18.86 -24.45
N HIS A 140 -6.55 -17.71 -24.79
CA HIS A 140 -7.99 -17.53 -24.82
C HIS A 140 -8.63 -18.46 -25.88
N PRO A 141 -9.59 -19.34 -25.51
CA PRO A 141 -10.17 -20.34 -26.41
C PRO A 141 -10.77 -19.81 -27.71
N VAL A 142 -11.38 -18.61 -27.67
CA VAL A 142 -11.99 -17.96 -28.84
C VAL A 142 -11.00 -17.09 -29.64
N THR A 143 -10.39 -16.07 -29.03
CA THR A 143 -9.53 -15.11 -29.74
C THR A 143 -8.16 -15.67 -30.12
N LYS A 144 -7.75 -16.81 -29.55
CA LYS A 144 -6.44 -17.45 -29.72
C LYS A 144 -5.23 -16.60 -29.30
N LYS A 145 -5.47 -15.49 -28.61
CA LYS A 145 -4.43 -14.65 -28.01
C LYS A 145 -4.12 -15.12 -26.59
N THR A 146 -2.86 -14.99 -26.18
CA THR A 146 -2.45 -15.16 -24.79
C THR A 146 -3.00 -14.03 -23.91
N VAL A 147 -3.09 -14.24 -22.60
CA VAL A 147 -3.47 -13.18 -21.63
C VAL A 147 -2.52 -11.97 -21.77
N ARG A 148 -1.22 -12.22 -21.95
CA ARG A 148 -0.20 -11.18 -22.16
C ARG A 148 -0.48 -10.34 -23.41
N GLU A 149 -0.82 -10.96 -24.53
CA GLU A 149 -1.17 -10.25 -25.78
C GLU A 149 -2.51 -9.51 -25.68
N MET A 150 -3.45 -10.01 -24.87
CA MET A 150 -4.69 -9.27 -24.60
C MET A 150 -4.43 -8.06 -23.70
N LEU A 151 -3.57 -8.21 -22.67
CA LEU A 151 -3.21 -7.11 -21.77
C LEU A 151 -2.50 -5.98 -22.52
N SER A 152 -1.60 -6.30 -23.46
CA SER A 152 -0.89 -5.27 -24.23
C SER A 152 -1.81 -4.44 -25.15
N ALA A 153 -3.02 -4.93 -25.42
CA ALA A 153 -4.02 -4.26 -26.25
C ALA A 153 -5.01 -3.38 -25.45
N VAL A 154 -4.91 -3.33 -24.13
CA VAL A 154 -5.79 -2.53 -23.26
C VAL A 154 -5.01 -1.54 -22.40
N ASP A 155 -5.60 -0.39 -22.10
CA ASP A 155 -5.04 0.51 -21.09
C ASP A 155 -5.32 -0.06 -19.69
N ALA A 156 -4.25 -0.34 -18.96
CA ALA A 156 -4.28 -0.82 -17.59
C ALA A 156 -3.44 0.06 -16.65
N LYS A 157 -3.14 1.31 -17.04
CA LYS A 157 -2.33 2.23 -16.22
C LYS A 157 -2.96 2.55 -14.87
N ASP A 158 -4.29 2.63 -14.82
CA ASP A 158 -5.04 2.86 -13.57
C ASP A 158 -5.14 1.60 -12.68
N CYS A 159 -4.54 0.47 -13.07
CA CYS A 159 -4.50 -0.76 -12.28
C CYS A 159 -3.25 -0.80 -11.40
N ILE A 160 -3.35 -0.17 -10.23
CA ILE A 160 -2.23 0.02 -9.32
C ILE A 160 -2.07 -1.20 -8.43
N ARG A 161 -0.92 -1.87 -8.47
CA ARG A 161 -0.61 -2.97 -7.54
C ARG A 161 -0.47 -2.41 -6.12
N VAL A 162 -1.13 -3.06 -5.16
CA VAL A 162 -1.17 -2.60 -3.78
C VAL A 162 -0.91 -3.71 -2.77
N LEU A 163 -0.49 -3.31 -1.57
CA LEU A 163 -0.46 -4.16 -0.38
C LEU A 163 -1.65 -3.82 0.53
N PRO A 164 -2.52 -4.77 0.90
CA PRO A 164 -3.62 -4.53 1.84
C PRO A 164 -3.12 -4.39 3.29
N LEU A 165 -3.69 -3.47 4.07
CA LEU A 165 -3.39 -3.29 5.49
C LEU A 165 -4.62 -3.58 6.35
N PRO A 166 -4.55 -4.26 7.51
CA PRO A 166 -5.73 -4.73 8.26
C PRO A 166 -6.81 -3.67 8.55
N ASN A 167 -6.44 -2.40 8.67
CA ASN A 167 -7.33 -1.27 8.89
C ASN A 167 -8.23 -0.90 7.68
N GLY A 168 -8.02 -1.48 6.49
CA GLY A 168 -8.79 -1.23 5.26
C GLY A 168 -8.08 -0.33 4.24
N GLU A 169 -6.95 0.25 4.65
CA GLU A 169 -6.07 1.03 3.78
C GLU A 169 -5.21 0.12 2.91
N VAL A 170 -4.55 0.73 1.93
CA VAL A 170 -3.65 0.03 1.02
C VAL A 170 -2.36 0.83 0.81
N LEU A 171 -1.24 0.13 0.67
CA LEU A 171 0.03 0.73 0.24
C LEU A 171 0.20 0.57 -1.26
N ASN A 172 0.52 1.67 -1.94
CA ASN A 172 0.84 1.66 -3.35
C ASN A 172 2.25 1.11 -3.58
N LEU A 173 2.36 0.09 -4.44
CA LEU A 173 3.62 -0.61 -4.73
C LEU A 173 4.20 -0.28 -6.13
N GLN A 174 3.68 0.72 -6.84
CA GLN A 174 4.08 1.01 -8.22
C GLN A 174 4.65 2.42 -8.44
N ASP A 175 4.17 3.42 -7.70
CA ASP A 175 4.50 4.81 -8.01
C ASP A 175 5.88 5.23 -7.50
N ARG A 176 6.31 4.65 -6.37
CA ARG A 176 7.62 4.91 -5.77
C ARG A 176 8.05 3.80 -4.82
N LEU A 177 9.32 3.83 -4.47
CA LEU A 177 9.94 3.00 -3.46
C LEU A 177 9.49 3.47 -2.07
N LEU A 178 8.91 2.56 -1.29
CA LEU A 178 8.48 2.84 0.07
C LEU A 178 9.66 2.77 1.05
N ILE A 179 9.65 3.62 2.06
CA ILE A 179 10.68 3.70 3.10
C ILE A 179 10.16 3.06 4.39
N MET A 180 10.76 1.93 4.76
CA MET A 180 10.56 1.25 6.05
C MET A 180 11.59 1.75 7.07
N GLY A 181 11.15 2.55 8.04
CA GLY A 181 11.99 3.10 9.11
C GLY A 181 12.24 2.09 10.23
N ILE A 182 13.51 1.83 10.55
CA ILE A 182 13.91 0.85 11.57
C ILE A 182 13.82 1.44 12.98
N LEU A 183 13.03 0.81 13.85
CA LEU A 183 12.97 1.10 15.27
C LEU A 183 13.40 -0.12 16.09
N ASN A 184 14.66 -0.13 16.53
CA ASN A 184 15.17 -1.18 17.42
C ASN A 184 14.85 -0.83 18.88
N VAL A 185 14.03 -1.65 19.54
CA VAL A 185 13.65 -1.50 20.95
C VAL A 185 14.53 -2.40 21.81
N THR A 186 15.83 -2.10 21.86
CA THR A 186 16.79 -2.81 22.72
C THR A 186 17.30 -1.90 23.85
N PRO A 187 17.74 -2.46 24.99
CA PRO A 187 18.24 -1.66 26.13
C PRO A 187 19.36 -0.69 25.77
N ASP A 188 20.21 -1.07 24.80
CA ASP A 188 21.34 -0.26 24.34
C ASP A 188 20.96 0.83 23.33
N SER A 189 19.73 0.81 22.79
CA SER A 189 19.34 1.72 21.70
C SER A 189 18.85 3.09 22.19
N PHE A 190 18.59 3.25 23.50
CA PHE A 190 18.01 4.48 24.08
C PHE A 190 18.67 4.90 25.40
N SER A 191 19.86 4.40 25.71
CA SER A 191 20.57 4.63 26.97
C SER A 191 21.42 5.91 26.99
N ASP A 192 20.97 6.98 26.32
CA ASP A 192 21.58 8.30 26.44
C ASP A 192 21.16 8.96 27.77
N GLY A 193 21.91 8.65 28.82
CA GLY A 193 22.15 9.55 29.95
C GLY A 193 20.91 10.20 30.61
N GLY A 194 20.07 9.39 31.25
CA GLY A 194 19.24 9.79 32.40
C GLY A 194 18.21 10.90 32.20
N LYS A 195 16.95 10.51 31.95
CA LYS A 195 15.68 11.13 32.46
C LYS A 195 14.41 10.62 31.77
N TRP A 196 14.52 9.79 30.72
CA TRP A 196 13.39 9.32 29.93
C TRP A 196 13.14 7.82 30.10
N ASN A 197 11.87 7.41 30.18
CA ASN A 197 11.49 6.00 30.15
C ASN A 197 11.83 5.41 28.76
N SER A 198 12.31 4.17 28.69
CA SER A 198 12.70 3.52 27.43
C SER A 198 11.54 3.46 26.42
N LEU A 199 10.30 3.39 26.90
CA LEU A 199 9.09 3.48 26.09
C LEU A 199 8.90 4.87 25.45
N ASP A 200 9.01 5.95 26.23
CA ASP A 200 8.81 7.32 25.73
C ASP A 200 9.85 7.68 24.67
N SER A 201 11.10 7.25 24.87
CA SER A 201 12.17 7.41 23.87
C SER A 201 11.88 6.64 22.58
N ALA A 202 11.40 5.40 22.68
CA ALA A 202 11.05 4.60 21.51
C ALA A 202 9.88 5.21 20.72
N VAL A 203 8.84 5.69 21.42
CA VAL A 203 7.70 6.38 20.79
C VAL A 203 8.15 7.70 20.15
N SER A 204 8.97 8.48 20.84
CA SER A 204 9.50 9.74 20.29
C SER A 204 10.33 9.52 19.03
N HIS A 205 11.19 8.49 19.03
CA HIS A 205 11.99 8.14 17.86
C HIS A 205 11.12 7.63 16.70
N ALA A 206 10.09 6.83 16.98
CA ALA A 206 9.13 6.40 15.98
C ALA A 206 8.42 7.59 15.30
N LEU A 207 7.97 8.58 16.09
CA LEU A 207 7.37 9.81 15.57
C LEU A 207 8.36 10.63 14.74
N GLN A 208 9.64 10.67 15.15
CA GLN A 208 10.70 11.30 14.36
C GLN A 208 10.88 10.61 13.01
N LEU A 209 10.96 9.27 12.96
CA LEU A 209 11.09 8.54 11.70
C LEU A 209 9.91 8.82 10.75
N ILE A 210 8.69 8.96 11.30
CA ILE A 210 7.51 9.36 10.53
C ILE A 210 7.68 10.78 9.96
N ASP A 211 8.07 11.75 10.78
CA ASP A 211 8.31 13.13 10.35
C ASP A 211 9.40 13.24 9.27
N GLU A 212 10.43 12.38 9.37
CA GLU A 212 11.49 12.27 8.37
C GLU A 212 11.04 11.66 7.04
N GLY A 213 9.84 11.07 6.98
CA GLY A 213 9.23 10.54 5.76
C GLY A 213 9.18 9.02 5.66
N ALA A 214 9.18 8.29 6.79
CA ALA A 214 8.94 6.85 6.78
C ALA A 214 7.49 6.56 6.35
N ASP A 215 7.35 5.68 5.37
CA ASP A 215 6.05 5.20 4.90
C ASP A 215 5.46 4.15 5.82
N LEU A 216 6.31 3.46 6.56
CA LEU A 216 5.98 2.43 7.53
C LEU A 216 7.15 2.24 8.50
N LEU A 217 6.82 1.82 9.72
CA LEU A 217 7.80 1.55 10.78
C LEU A 217 8.02 0.04 10.89
N ASP A 218 9.24 -0.37 11.22
CA ASP A 218 9.55 -1.76 11.56
C ASP A 218 10.16 -1.86 12.95
N ILE A 219 9.42 -2.45 13.87
CA ILE A 219 9.72 -2.47 15.30
C ILE A 219 10.28 -3.83 15.68
N GLY A 220 11.53 -3.86 16.13
CA GLY A 220 12.22 -5.09 16.55
C GLY A 220 12.66 -5.06 18.00
N GLY A 221 12.35 -6.11 18.78
CA GLY A 221 12.77 -6.26 20.18
C GLY A 221 14.06 -7.03 20.38
N GLU A 222 14.46 -7.81 19.37
CA GLU A 222 15.65 -8.66 19.36
C GLU A 222 16.68 -8.17 18.34
N SER A 223 17.95 -8.12 18.75
CA SER A 223 19.04 -7.77 17.83
C SER A 223 19.40 -8.98 16.97
N THR A 224 19.28 -8.84 15.65
CA THR A 224 19.68 -9.87 14.67
C THR A 224 21.12 -9.68 14.17
N ARG A 225 21.91 -8.83 14.85
CA ARG A 225 23.32 -8.58 14.52
C ARG A 225 24.17 -9.82 14.79
N PRO A 226 25.25 -10.06 14.02
CA PRO A 226 26.16 -11.18 14.27
C PRO A 226 26.69 -11.17 15.71
N GLY A 227 26.57 -12.31 16.39
CA GLY A 227 27.01 -12.49 17.79
C GLY A 227 26.06 -11.97 18.88
N ALA A 228 24.89 -11.42 18.55
CA ALA A 228 23.90 -11.02 19.55
C ALA A 228 23.31 -12.24 20.28
N ALA A 229 23.06 -12.10 21.58
CA ALA A 229 22.40 -13.14 22.38
C ALA A 229 20.90 -13.15 22.09
N ALA A 230 20.33 -14.34 21.88
CA ALA A 230 18.89 -14.53 21.76
C ALA A 230 18.20 -14.15 23.07
N ILE A 231 17.00 -13.57 22.96
CA ILE A 231 16.16 -13.23 24.11
C ILE A 231 14.98 -14.20 24.22
N SER A 232 14.33 -14.24 25.38
CA SER A 232 13.10 -15.02 25.52
C SER A 232 11.93 -14.32 24.82
N VAL A 233 10.94 -15.11 24.39
CA VAL A 233 9.66 -14.61 23.83
C VAL A 233 9.02 -13.58 24.76
N ASP A 234 8.98 -13.84 26.08
CA ASP A 234 8.42 -12.90 27.06
C ASP A 234 9.19 -11.57 27.17
N GLU A 235 10.50 -11.59 26.94
CA GLU A 235 11.32 -10.39 26.91
C GLU A 235 11.06 -9.57 25.64
N GLU A 236 10.97 -10.23 24.48
CA GLU A 236 10.63 -9.57 23.22
C GLU A 236 9.23 -8.93 23.27
N ILE A 237 8.24 -9.65 23.80
CA ILE A 237 6.88 -9.13 24.03
C ILE A 237 6.91 -7.87 24.90
N ARG A 238 7.67 -7.90 26.00
CA ARG A 238 7.79 -6.76 26.93
C ARG A 238 8.42 -5.52 26.30
N ARG A 239 9.25 -5.70 25.27
CA ARG A 239 9.88 -4.60 24.52
C ARG A 239 8.95 -4.02 23.45
N VAL A 240 8.38 -4.90 22.62
CA VAL A 240 7.72 -4.48 21.38
C VAL A 240 6.27 -4.05 21.61
N ILE A 241 5.49 -4.84 22.35
CA ILE A 241 4.04 -4.65 22.45
C ILE A 241 3.65 -3.29 23.07
N PRO A 242 4.30 -2.82 24.16
CA PRO A 242 3.98 -1.50 24.72
C PRO A 242 4.20 -0.35 23.74
N VAL A 243 5.24 -0.41 22.91
CA VAL A 243 5.54 0.62 21.90
C VAL A 243 4.44 0.67 20.83
N ILE A 244 4.03 -0.49 20.31
CA ILE A 244 2.95 -0.57 19.32
C ILE A 244 1.66 0.04 19.88
N ARG A 245 1.27 -0.36 21.11
CA ARG A 245 0.05 0.18 21.75
C ARG A 245 0.11 1.68 21.94
N ALA A 246 1.22 2.19 22.48
CA ALA A 246 1.40 3.62 22.71
C ALA A 246 1.31 4.43 21.40
N LEU A 247 1.88 3.93 20.31
CA LEU A 247 1.78 4.58 18.99
C LEU A 247 0.32 4.61 18.49
N ARG A 248 -0.42 3.50 18.63
CA ARG A 248 -1.83 3.46 18.23
C ARG A 248 -2.72 4.33 19.10
N GLU A 249 -2.50 4.35 20.41
CA GLU A 249 -3.18 5.23 21.36
C GLU A 249 -2.90 6.71 21.06
N ALA A 250 -1.69 7.04 20.60
CA ALA A 250 -1.33 8.37 20.11
C ALA A 250 -1.93 8.71 18.73
N GLY A 251 -2.73 7.82 18.12
CA GLY A 251 -3.40 8.05 16.84
C GLY A 251 -2.51 7.86 15.61
N VAL A 252 -1.34 7.23 15.74
CA VAL A 252 -0.46 6.95 14.61
C VAL A 252 -1.14 5.98 13.64
N ARG A 253 -1.33 6.44 12.40
CA ARG A 253 -1.90 5.64 11.29
C ARG A 253 -0.88 5.07 10.33
N VAL A 254 0.38 5.51 10.44
CA VAL A 254 1.48 4.93 9.66
C VAL A 254 1.54 3.42 9.95
N PRO A 255 1.68 2.57 8.91
CA PRO A 255 1.72 1.13 9.10
C PRO A 255 2.88 0.70 9.98
N ILE A 256 2.63 -0.31 10.81
CA ILE A 256 3.63 -0.86 11.72
C ILE A 256 3.89 -2.32 11.36
N SER A 257 5.12 -2.62 10.99
CA SER A 257 5.68 -3.96 10.89
C SER A 257 6.33 -4.34 12.23
N VAL A 258 6.23 -5.62 12.60
CA VAL A 258 7.00 -6.22 13.71
C VAL A 258 8.10 -7.12 13.17
N ASP A 259 9.36 -6.83 13.52
CA ASP A 259 10.53 -7.65 13.19
C ASP A 259 10.70 -8.76 14.22
N THR A 260 10.16 -9.94 13.91
CA THR A 260 10.21 -11.10 14.80
C THR A 260 10.13 -12.41 14.03
N TYR A 261 10.82 -13.43 14.54
CA TYR A 261 10.71 -14.81 14.07
C TYR A 261 9.93 -15.70 15.06
N HIS A 262 9.34 -15.13 16.12
CA HIS A 262 8.51 -15.83 17.10
C HIS A 262 7.02 -15.60 16.80
N SER A 263 6.28 -16.67 16.54
CA SER A 263 4.85 -16.60 16.17
C SER A 263 3.98 -15.99 17.28
N GLU A 264 4.30 -16.24 18.55
CA GLU A 264 3.60 -15.63 19.68
C GLU A 264 3.81 -14.11 19.73
N VAL A 265 5.03 -13.61 19.48
CA VAL A 265 5.29 -12.16 19.40
C VAL A 265 4.50 -11.56 18.24
N ALA A 266 4.55 -12.18 17.07
CA ALA A 266 3.82 -11.73 15.88
C ALA A 266 2.30 -11.64 16.13
N ARG A 267 1.71 -12.68 16.74
CA ARG A 267 0.29 -12.71 17.12
C ARG A 267 -0.07 -11.54 18.03
N ARG A 268 0.69 -11.35 19.10
CA ARG A 268 0.44 -10.30 20.11
C ARG A 268 0.67 -8.90 19.56
N ALA A 269 1.61 -8.75 18.62
CA ALA A 269 1.86 -7.49 17.92
C ALA A 269 0.70 -7.13 17.00
N VAL A 270 0.18 -8.07 16.21
CA VAL A 270 -1.01 -7.85 15.36
C VAL A 270 -2.23 -7.50 16.22
N GLU A 271 -2.45 -8.19 17.34
CA GLU A 271 -3.51 -7.86 18.30
C GLU A 271 -3.35 -6.45 18.92
N ALA A 272 -2.10 -6.01 19.10
CA ALA A 272 -1.78 -4.67 19.59
C ALA A 272 -1.91 -3.57 18.51
N GLY A 273 -2.09 -3.95 17.24
CA GLY A 273 -2.26 -3.05 16.11
C GLY A 273 -1.07 -2.94 15.17
N ALA A 274 -0.15 -3.91 15.14
CA ALA A 274 0.76 -4.07 14.01
C ALA A 274 -0.03 -4.50 12.77
N ASP A 275 0.39 -4.00 11.60
CA ASP A 275 -0.25 -4.25 10.32
C ASP A 275 0.47 -5.33 9.49
N LEU A 276 1.76 -5.57 9.75
CA LEU A 276 2.62 -6.50 9.01
C LEU A 276 3.54 -7.27 9.94
N VAL A 277 4.03 -8.42 9.48
CA VAL A 277 5.08 -9.20 10.13
C VAL A 277 6.33 -9.21 9.25
N ASN A 278 7.50 -8.98 9.81
CA ASN A 278 8.78 -9.14 9.15
C ASN A 278 9.52 -10.32 9.78
N ASP A 279 9.53 -11.47 9.09
CA ASP A 279 10.17 -12.69 9.58
C ASP A 279 11.45 -12.98 8.80
N ILE A 280 12.57 -12.70 9.46
CA ILE A 280 13.92 -12.94 8.93
C ILE A 280 14.26 -14.42 8.71
N SER A 281 13.41 -15.34 9.19
CA SER A 281 13.55 -16.79 9.03
C SER A 281 12.60 -17.41 8.01
N ALA A 282 11.72 -16.60 7.41
CA ALA A 282 10.70 -17.07 6.47
C ALA A 282 9.88 -18.27 7.00
N GLY A 283 9.59 -18.27 8.30
CA GLY A 283 8.83 -19.28 9.02
C GLY A 283 9.60 -20.55 9.37
N GLU A 284 10.93 -20.56 9.26
CA GLU A 284 11.74 -21.75 9.54
C GLU A 284 12.18 -21.85 11.01
N ASN A 285 12.25 -20.73 11.74
CA ASN A 285 12.64 -20.75 13.15
C ASN A 285 11.49 -21.16 14.08
N ASP A 286 10.24 -20.87 13.69
CA ASP A 286 9.04 -21.21 14.47
C ASP A 286 7.99 -21.86 13.55
N PRO A 287 7.67 -23.17 13.73
CA PRO A 287 6.73 -23.89 12.87
C PRO A 287 5.29 -23.36 12.96
N ALA A 288 4.94 -22.60 14.00
CA ALA A 288 3.63 -21.97 14.13
C ALA A 288 3.50 -20.64 13.38
N MET A 289 4.60 -20.08 12.86
CA MET A 289 4.60 -18.78 12.17
C MET A 289 3.79 -18.81 10.87
N LEU A 290 4.09 -19.71 9.93
CA LEU A 290 3.36 -19.76 8.65
C LEU A 290 1.86 -20.09 8.82
N PRO A 291 1.47 -21.06 9.68
CA PRO A 291 0.06 -21.29 10.00
C PRO A 291 -0.65 -20.04 10.54
N PHE A 292 -0.01 -19.30 11.45
CA PHE A 292 -0.54 -18.04 11.98
C PHE A 292 -0.72 -17.01 10.85
N LEU A 293 0.29 -16.80 10.00
CA LEU A 293 0.22 -15.81 8.91
C LEU A 293 -0.87 -16.13 7.89
N ALA A 294 -1.09 -17.41 7.58
CA ALA A 294 -2.16 -17.84 6.69
C ALA A 294 -3.56 -17.54 7.26
N GLU A 295 -3.72 -17.55 8.59
CA GLU A 295 -4.97 -17.22 9.28
C GLU A 295 -5.16 -15.71 9.49
N ALA A 296 -4.10 -15.02 9.95
CA ALA A 296 -4.15 -13.62 10.36
C ALA A 296 -4.45 -12.67 9.19
N ALA A 297 -4.21 -13.11 7.95
CA ALA A 297 -4.44 -12.34 6.73
C ALA A 297 -3.71 -10.99 6.69
N VAL A 298 -2.60 -10.86 7.44
CA VAL A 298 -1.70 -9.70 7.40
C VAL A 298 -0.59 -9.91 6.36
N PRO A 299 -0.04 -8.82 5.77
CA PRO A 299 1.17 -8.93 4.99
C PRO A 299 2.37 -9.45 5.78
N VAL A 300 3.29 -10.12 5.09
CA VAL A 300 4.53 -10.64 5.65
C VAL A 300 5.72 -10.44 4.73
N VAL A 301 6.87 -10.10 5.33
CA VAL A 301 8.19 -10.17 4.68
C VAL A 301 8.82 -11.53 5.00
N LEU A 302 9.16 -12.29 3.96
CA LEU A 302 9.91 -13.54 4.04
C LEU A 302 11.34 -13.32 3.55
N MET A 303 12.29 -13.33 4.47
CA MET A 303 13.70 -13.08 4.16
C MET A 303 14.49 -14.38 3.98
N HIS A 304 15.45 -14.38 3.05
CA HIS A 304 16.44 -15.44 2.96
C HIS A 304 17.62 -15.24 3.93
N LYS A 305 17.88 -16.26 4.76
CA LYS A 305 19.12 -16.40 5.54
C LYS A 305 19.62 -17.86 5.52
N ARG A 306 20.90 -18.07 5.80
CA ARG A 306 21.46 -19.39 6.16
C ARG A 306 22.06 -19.33 7.56
N GLY A 307 21.81 -20.36 8.37
CA GLY A 307 22.28 -20.43 9.75
C GLY A 307 21.61 -19.40 10.67
N ASN A 308 22.36 -18.98 11.70
CA ASN A 308 21.92 -18.02 12.72
C ASN A 308 22.97 -16.93 12.95
N ALA A 309 22.72 -16.04 13.93
CA ALA A 309 23.61 -14.93 14.29
C ALA A 309 25.08 -15.33 14.54
N VAL A 310 25.34 -16.59 14.88
CA VAL A 310 26.67 -17.12 15.19
C VAL A 310 27.30 -17.85 13.99
N THR A 311 26.51 -18.53 13.16
CA THR A 311 27.03 -19.41 12.08
C THR A 311 26.97 -18.81 10.68
N MET A 312 26.16 -17.76 10.45
CA MET A 312 25.84 -17.27 9.10
C MET A 312 27.08 -16.86 8.27
N ASP A 313 28.09 -16.25 8.90
CA ASP A 313 29.29 -15.74 8.20
C ASP A 313 30.14 -16.86 7.58
N LYS A 314 29.93 -18.12 7.99
CA LYS A 314 30.62 -19.29 7.43
C LYS A 314 29.82 -20.02 6.34
N MET A 315 28.58 -19.59 6.08
CA MET A 315 27.65 -20.26 5.16
C MET A 315 27.48 -19.51 3.83
N THR A 316 28.54 -18.87 3.35
CA THR A 316 28.53 -17.98 2.16
C THR A 316 28.86 -18.69 0.83
N ARG A 317 28.67 -20.01 0.73
CA ARG A 317 28.92 -20.75 -0.51
C ARG A 317 27.64 -20.82 -1.33
N TYR A 318 27.66 -20.18 -2.50
CA TYR A 318 26.60 -20.21 -3.51
C TYR A 318 27.27 -20.43 -4.87
N ASP A 319 26.67 -21.24 -5.71
CA ASP A 319 27.07 -21.39 -7.12
C ASP A 319 26.46 -20.25 -7.94
N ASP A 320 25.19 -19.91 -7.66
CA ASP A 320 24.50 -18.76 -8.22
C ASP A 320 23.67 -18.07 -7.12
N VAL A 321 24.27 -17.10 -6.45
CA VAL A 321 23.64 -16.43 -5.31
C VAL A 321 22.32 -15.77 -5.69
N VAL A 322 22.17 -15.25 -6.91
CA VAL A 322 20.93 -14.56 -7.29
C VAL A 322 19.80 -15.56 -7.47
N HIS A 323 20.07 -16.65 -8.22
CA HIS A 323 19.07 -17.68 -8.47
C HIS A 323 18.71 -18.45 -7.20
N GLU A 324 19.70 -18.92 -6.43
CA GLU A 324 19.46 -19.72 -5.22
C GLU A 324 18.68 -18.94 -4.16
N VAL A 325 19.00 -17.67 -3.95
CA VAL A 325 18.30 -16.82 -2.97
C VAL A 325 16.88 -16.52 -3.43
N ALA A 326 16.70 -16.16 -4.71
CA ALA A 326 15.38 -15.87 -5.26
C ALA A 326 14.48 -17.10 -5.27
N ASP A 327 15.03 -18.27 -5.63
CA ASP A 327 14.30 -19.54 -5.61
C ASP A 327 13.91 -19.94 -4.20
N TYR A 328 14.80 -19.78 -3.21
CA TYR A 328 14.43 -19.96 -1.80
C TYR A 328 13.25 -19.08 -1.41
N CYS A 329 13.32 -17.76 -1.67
CA CYS A 329 12.22 -16.84 -1.30
C CYS A 329 10.91 -17.22 -1.99
N ARG A 330 10.96 -17.64 -3.27
CA ARG A 330 9.80 -18.17 -4.00
C ARG A 330 9.23 -19.41 -3.32
N GLN A 331 10.07 -20.39 -3.00
CA GLN A 331 9.62 -21.63 -2.35
C GLN A 331 8.97 -21.36 -0.99
N ARG A 332 9.52 -20.44 -0.20
CA ARG A 332 8.90 -20.04 1.08
C ARG A 332 7.54 -19.37 0.88
N ALA A 333 7.42 -18.50 -0.13
CA ALA A 333 6.14 -17.91 -0.50
C ALA A 333 5.13 -18.98 -0.95
N ASP A 334 5.55 -19.95 -1.76
CA ASP A 334 4.70 -21.05 -2.24
C ASP A 334 4.18 -21.90 -1.08
N VAL A 335 5.01 -22.20 -0.07
CA VAL A 335 4.59 -22.92 1.14
C VAL A 335 3.49 -22.15 1.88
N LEU A 336 3.67 -20.84 2.07
CA LEU A 336 2.68 -20.01 2.74
C LEU A 336 1.38 -19.88 1.91
N MET A 337 1.48 -19.82 0.59
CA MET A 337 0.32 -19.82 -0.31
C MET A 337 -0.44 -21.16 -0.29
N GLN A 338 0.27 -22.29 -0.21
CA GLN A 338 -0.34 -23.62 -0.04
C GLN A 338 -1.10 -23.75 1.28
N MET A 339 -0.67 -23.04 2.33
CA MET A 339 -1.41 -22.93 3.60
C MET A 339 -2.62 -21.99 3.51
N GLY A 340 -2.76 -21.24 2.41
CA GLY A 340 -3.90 -20.38 2.15
C GLY A 340 -3.66 -18.91 2.44
N ALA A 341 -2.43 -18.42 2.54
CA ALA A 341 -2.23 -16.99 2.37
C ALA A 341 -2.40 -16.61 0.88
N PRO A 342 -3.06 -15.48 0.56
CA PRO A 342 -3.02 -14.98 -0.80
C PRO A 342 -1.65 -14.38 -1.12
N ARG A 343 -1.25 -14.48 -2.39
CA ARG A 343 -0.01 -13.92 -2.95
C ARG A 343 0.17 -12.43 -2.60
N TRP A 344 -0.91 -11.66 -2.58
CA TRP A 344 -0.87 -10.23 -2.25
C TRP A 344 -0.50 -9.89 -0.81
N ASN A 345 -0.33 -10.88 0.07
CA ASN A 345 0.22 -10.67 1.42
C ASN A 345 1.74 -10.82 1.47
N ILE A 346 2.40 -11.29 0.42
CA ILE A 346 3.79 -11.76 0.53
C ILE A 346 4.75 -10.73 -0.06
N ILE A 347 5.77 -10.39 0.72
CA ILE A 347 6.94 -9.60 0.34
C ILE A 347 8.16 -10.50 0.52
N VAL A 348 9.15 -10.38 -0.36
CA VAL A 348 10.40 -11.14 -0.29
C VAL A 348 11.58 -10.22 0.00
N ASP A 349 12.56 -10.71 0.77
CA ASP A 349 13.81 -9.99 1.05
C ASP A 349 15.02 -10.93 0.78
N PRO A 350 16.02 -10.52 -0.02
CA PRO A 350 17.20 -11.33 -0.32
C PRO A 350 18.12 -11.56 0.90
N GLY A 351 17.90 -10.83 1.99
CA GLY A 351 18.64 -10.88 3.24
C GLY A 351 20.06 -10.38 3.09
N LEU A 352 20.23 -9.12 2.68
CA LEU A 352 21.55 -8.52 2.51
C LEU A 352 22.33 -8.52 3.84
N GLY A 353 23.57 -8.98 3.76
CA GLY A 353 24.47 -9.16 4.90
C GLY A 353 24.20 -10.42 5.74
N PHE A 354 23.24 -11.28 5.38
CA PHE A 354 22.97 -12.54 6.08
C PHE A 354 23.51 -13.73 5.28
N ALA A 355 24.63 -14.32 5.75
CA ALA A 355 25.32 -15.40 5.04
C ALA A 355 25.73 -15.08 3.60
N LYS A 356 26.04 -13.82 3.28
CA LYS A 356 26.58 -13.40 1.98
C LYS A 356 27.83 -12.55 2.18
N ASN A 357 28.85 -12.76 1.35
CA ASN A 357 30.03 -11.91 1.30
C ASN A 357 29.74 -10.60 0.53
N THR A 358 30.69 -9.67 0.48
CA THR A 358 30.49 -8.35 -0.14
C THR A 358 30.17 -8.43 -1.63
N GLU A 359 30.86 -9.28 -2.38
CA GLU A 359 30.59 -9.48 -3.81
C GLU A 359 29.18 -10.02 -4.05
N GLN A 360 28.75 -11.00 -3.28
CA GLN A 360 27.42 -11.60 -3.35
C GLN A 360 26.31 -10.60 -3.00
N ASN A 361 26.53 -9.74 -2.00
CA ASN A 361 25.58 -8.66 -1.70
C ASN A 361 25.46 -7.67 -2.87
N CYS A 362 26.58 -7.31 -3.52
CA CYS A 362 26.56 -6.48 -4.72
C CYS A 362 25.85 -7.16 -5.88
N GLN A 363 26.07 -8.46 -6.10
CA GLN A 363 25.40 -9.23 -7.14
C GLN A 363 23.87 -9.24 -6.94
N LEU A 364 23.40 -9.44 -5.71
CA LEU A 364 21.96 -9.40 -5.38
C LEU A 364 21.34 -8.03 -5.67
N VAL A 365 22.03 -6.93 -5.36
CA VAL A 365 21.56 -5.57 -5.68
C VAL A 365 21.61 -5.32 -7.18
N LYS A 366 22.71 -5.67 -7.85
CA LYS A 366 22.87 -5.47 -9.29
C LYS A 366 21.80 -6.19 -10.10
N GLU A 367 21.49 -7.43 -9.72
CA GLU A 367 20.62 -8.34 -10.45
C GLU A 367 19.18 -8.38 -9.87
N ILE A 368 18.70 -7.29 -9.26
CA ILE A 368 17.30 -7.15 -8.84
C ILE A 368 16.30 -7.56 -9.95
N PRO A 369 16.47 -7.17 -11.23
CA PRO A 369 15.55 -7.60 -12.29
C PRO A 369 15.48 -9.13 -12.44
N ARG A 370 16.62 -9.81 -12.33
CA ARG A 370 16.69 -11.28 -12.36
C ARG A 370 16.06 -11.90 -11.12
N PHE A 371 16.29 -11.31 -9.94
CA PHE A 371 15.66 -11.71 -8.69
C PHE A 371 14.13 -11.64 -8.77
N ASN A 372 13.60 -10.52 -9.27
CA ASN A 372 12.16 -10.31 -9.50
C ASN A 372 11.60 -11.34 -10.48
N GLN A 373 12.31 -11.65 -11.57
CA GLN A 373 11.88 -12.67 -12.52
C GLN A 373 11.74 -14.05 -11.87
N VAL A 374 12.75 -14.48 -11.10
CA VAL A 374 12.74 -15.81 -10.46
C VAL A 374 11.66 -15.91 -9.39
N THR A 375 11.41 -14.84 -8.63
CA THR A 375 10.36 -14.81 -7.59
C THR A 375 8.95 -14.64 -8.14
N GLY A 376 8.75 -14.51 -9.47
CA GLY A 376 7.43 -14.26 -10.04
C GLY A 376 6.92 -12.84 -9.76
N ASN A 377 7.84 -11.87 -9.69
CA ASN A 377 7.60 -10.46 -9.39
C ASN A 377 6.91 -10.23 -8.05
N MET A 378 7.26 -11.02 -7.02
CA MET A 378 6.86 -10.72 -5.64
C MET A 378 7.39 -9.35 -5.22
N PRO A 379 6.62 -8.55 -4.46
CA PRO A 379 7.11 -7.32 -3.87
C PRO A 379 8.44 -7.52 -3.17
N LEU A 380 9.42 -6.69 -3.48
CA LEU A 380 10.79 -6.82 -3.00
C LEU A 380 11.13 -5.74 -1.97
N LEU A 381 11.57 -6.18 -0.79
CA LEU A 381 12.20 -5.35 0.23
C LEU A 381 13.73 -5.45 0.13
N ILE A 382 14.42 -4.31 0.12
CA ILE A 382 15.89 -4.24 0.18
C ILE A 382 16.35 -3.65 1.52
N ALA A 383 16.98 -4.48 2.35
CA ALA A 383 17.49 -4.10 3.67
C ALA A 383 19.03 -4.00 3.72
N ALA A 384 19.60 -2.94 3.12
CA ALA A 384 21.06 -2.72 3.06
C ALA A 384 21.63 -1.79 4.16
N SER A 385 20.76 -1.13 4.93
CA SER A 385 21.16 -0.02 5.79
C SER A 385 22.20 -0.40 6.84
N ARG A 386 23.28 0.38 6.89
CA ARG A 386 24.41 0.24 7.82
C ARG A 386 25.14 -1.12 7.79
N LYS A 387 24.88 -1.97 6.79
CA LYS A 387 25.47 -3.32 6.67
C LYS A 387 26.98 -3.26 6.42
N ARG A 388 27.69 -4.33 6.80
CA ARG A 388 29.16 -4.44 6.72
C ARG A 388 29.69 -4.21 5.30
N PHE A 389 29.07 -4.82 4.29
CA PHE A 389 29.52 -4.72 2.89
C PHE A 389 29.49 -3.28 2.37
N VAL A 390 28.54 -2.45 2.83
CA VAL A 390 28.48 -1.02 2.50
C VAL A 390 29.74 -0.31 3.02
N GLY A 391 30.13 -0.58 4.26
CA GLY A 391 31.36 -0.04 4.86
C GLY A 391 32.63 -0.53 4.17
N GLU A 392 32.68 -1.80 3.77
CA GLU A 392 33.84 -2.36 3.06
C GLU A 392 34.09 -1.71 1.69
N ILE A 393 33.02 -1.40 0.96
CA ILE A 393 33.08 -0.73 -0.35
C ILE A 393 33.42 0.75 -0.18
N THR A 394 32.69 1.45 0.70
CA THR A 394 32.82 2.90 0.90
C THR A 394 34.01 3.29 1.79
N LYS A 395 34.68 2.33 2.41
CA LYS A 395 35.74 2.52 3.42
C LYS A 395 35.27 3.25 4.68
N VAL A 396 33.95 3.24 4.94
CA VAL A 396 33.34 3.81 6.15
C VAL A 396 33.23 2.75 7.24
N THR A 397 34.05 2.88 8.28
CA THR A 397 34.21 1.87 9.33
C THR A 397 33.05 1.86 10.32
N LYS A 398 32.60 3.02 10.78
CA LYS A 398 31.45 3.16 11.70
C LYS A 398 30.14 2.87 10.97
N ALA A 399 29.26 2.10 11.60
CA ALA A 399 28.00 1.67 10.97
C ALA A 399 27.03 2.85 10.74
N GLU A 400 26.94 3.76 11.70
CA GLU A 400 26.11 4.97 11.65
C GLU A 400 26.50 5.94 10.52
N ASP A 401 27.77 5.98 10.12
CA ASP A 401 28.26 6.89 9.09
C ASP A 401 28.03 6.35 7.66
N ARG A 402 27.49 5.13 7.49
CA ARG A 402 27.28 4.49 6.18
C ARG A 402 26.04 5.00 5.43
N VAL A 403 25.57 6.20 5.77
CA VAL A 403 24.34 6.81 5.26
C VAL A 403 24.38 6.93 3.74
N MET A 404 25.45 7.52 3.19
CA MET A 404 25.54 7.78 1.73
C MET A 404 25.61 6.49 0.90
N GLY A 405 26.30 5.46 1.40
CA GLY A 405 26.34 4.14 0.75
C GLY A 405 24.97 3.45 0.79
N THR A 406 24.23 3.60 1.89
CA THR A 406 22.85 3.12 2.00
C THR A 406 21.93 3.86 1.01
N ALA A 407 22.01 5.19 0.95
CA ALA A 407 21.19 6.00 0.06
C ALA A 407 21.43 5.69 -1.43
N ALA A 408 22.69 5.45 -1.82
CA ALA A 408 23.04 5.01 -3.18
C ALA A 408 22.37 3.67 -3.54
N ILE A 409 22.36 2.70 -2.62
CA ILE A 409 21.67 1.42 -2.82
C ILE A 409 20.16 1.62 -2.91
N SER A 410 19.57 2.49 -2.06
CA SER A 410 18.14 2.78 -2.11
C SER A 410 17.71 3.38 -3.45
N MET A 411 18.47 4.35 -3.98
CA MET A 411 18.23 4.91 -5.31
C MET A 411 18.33 3.84 -6.41
N TYR A 412 19.39 3.03 -6.39
CA TYR A 412 19.56 1.94 -7.35
C TYR A 412 18.38 0.95 -7.28
N SER A 413 17.92 0.62 -6.07
CA SER A 413 16.79 -0.29 -5.85
C SER A 413 15.48 0.27 -6.40
N ALA A 414 15.24 1.59 -6.27
CA ALA A 414 14.08 2.25 -6.86
C ALA A 414 14.08 2.12 -8.39
N GLU A 415 15.21 2.37 -9.04
CA GLU A 415 15.36 2.33 -10.50
C GLU A 415 15.19 0.90 -11.06
N HIS A 416 15.60 -0.12 -10.31
CA HIS A 416 15.65 -1.50 -10.78
C HIS A 416 14.44 -2.33 -10.35
N GLY A 417 13.41 -1.72 -9.75
CA GLY A 417 12.10 -2.33 -9.53
C GLY A 417 11.92 -3.01 -8.18
N ALA A 418 12.64 -2.59 -7.13
CA ALA A 418 12.25 -2.89 -5.76
C ALA A 418 11.02 -2.08 -5.33
N GLN A 419 10.26 -2.57 -4.37
CA GLN A 419 9.05 -1.88 -3.87
C GLN A 419 9.30 -1.18 -2.53
N MET A 420 10.25 -1.67 -1.74
CA MET A 420 10.53 -1.11 -0.42
C MET A 420 12.03 -1.15 -0.09
N VAL A 421 12.47 -0.23 0.76
CA VAL A 421 13.77 -0.29 1.43
C VAL A 421 13.62 -0.16 2.93
N ARG A 422 14.48 -0.89 3.68
CA ARG A 422 14.53 -0.85 5.14
C ARG A 422 15.75 -0.07 5.63
N VAL A 423 15.55 1.06 6.29
CA VAL A 423 16.62 2.03 6.61
C VAL A 423 16.55 2.59 8.03
N HIS A 424 17.73 2.88 8.60
CA HIS A 424 17.86 3.65 9.84
C HIS A 424 17.73 5.16 9.59
N ASP A 425 18.35 5.64 8.51
CA ASP A 425 18.53 7.07 8.22
C ASP A 425 17.45 7.55 7.23
N VAL A 426 16.20 7.59 7.69
CA VAL A 426 15.00 7.86 6.86
C VAL A 426 15.11 9.18 6.11
N LYS A 427 15.44 10.27 6.80
CA LYS A 427 15.55 11.60 6.20
C LYS A 427 16.50 11.63 5.00
N ALA A 428 17.68 11.03 5.14
CA ALA A 428 18.69 11.04 4.09
C ALA A 428 18.25 10.20 2.88
N THR A 429 17.66 9.02 3.13
CA THR A 429 17.09 8.18 2.07
C THR A 429 15.95 8.91 1.35
N LYS A 430 15.04 9.55 2.08
CA LYS A 430 13.94 10.33 1.52
C LYS A 430 14.43 11.47 0.62
N GLN A 431 15.42 12.24 1.07
CA GLN A 431 16.01 13.32 0.26
C GLN A 431 16.61 12.82 -1.06
N VAL A 432 17.32 11.69 -1.04
CA VAL A 432 17.89 11.10 -2.27
C VAL A 432 16.80 10.59 -3.21
N LEU A 433 15.78 9.90 -2.68
CA LEU A 433 14.66 9.42 -3.50
C LEU A 433 13.84 10.58 -4.07
N ASP A 434 13.59 11.64 -3.29
CA ASP A 434 12.88 12.83 -3.77
C ASP A 434 13.65 13.50 -4.92
N MET A 435 14.97 13.61 -4.80
CA MET A 435 15.80 14.13 -5.89
C MET A 435 15.78 13.21 -7.11
N TYR A 436 15.91 11.89 -6.91
CA TYR A 436 15.83 10.90 -7.99
C TYR A 436 14.52 11.00 -8.76
N TYR A 437 13.39 10.99 -8.06
CA TYR A 437 12.07 11.11 -8.66
C TYR A 437 11.82 12.48 -9.32
N GLY A 438 12.47 13.55 -8.82
CA GLY A 438 12.47 14.85 -9.48
C GLY A 438 13.24 14.88 -10.80
N ILE A 439 14.15 13.93 -11.03
CA ILE A 439 14.89 13.77 -12.28
C ILE A 439 14.11 12.88 -13.26
N VAL A 440 13.56 11.76 -12.78
CA VAL A 440 12.99 10.72 -13.67
C VAL A 440 11.51 10.92 -14.02
N HIS A 441 10.81 11.83 -13.32
CA HIS A 441 9.42 12.17 -13.65
C HIS A 441 9.31 13.60 -14.24
N PRO A 442 8.31 13.86 -15.10
CA PRO A 442 8.09 15.19 -15.66
C PRO A 442 7.96 16.26 -14.58
N PHE A 443 8.70 17.38 -14.71
CA PHE A 443 8.74 18.48 -13.75
C PHE A 443 7.37 19.08 -13.39
N ASP A 444 6.38 18.97 -14.30
CA ASP A 444 5.01 19.48 -14.10
C ASP A 444 4.25 18.72 -12.99
N VAL A 445 4.64 17.48 -12.67
CA VAL A 445 4.10 16.73 -11.53
C VAL A 445 4.63 17.28 -10.19
N PHE A 446 5.80 17.93 -10.22
CA PHE A 446 6.49 18.47 -9.05
C PHE A 446 6.11 19.91 -8.70
N CYS A 447 5.73 20.72 -9.70
CA CYS A 447 5.62 22.17 -9.57
C CYS A 447 4.21 22.72 -9.34
N ILE A 448 3.15 21.90 -9.31
CA ILE A 448 1.80 22.35 -8.96
C ILE A 448 1.69 22.77 -7.48
N ASN A 449 2.68 22.45 -6.64
CA ASN A 449 2.72 22.86 -5.22
C ASN A 449 3.69 24.01 -4.88
N ARG A 450 4.06 24.88 -5.85
CA ARG A 450 4.79 26.12 -5.52
C ARG A 450 3.83 27.24 -5.11
N GLY A 451 3.27 27.07 -3.92
CA GLY A 451 2.49 28.09 -3.21
C GLY A 451 2.53 27.89 -1.70
N ARG A 452 3.69 28.21 -1.08
CA ARG A 452 3.97 28.31 0.36
C ARG A 452 4.17 26.99 1.14
N GLY A 453 5.36 26.85 1.76
CA GLY A 453 5.60 25.98 2.92
C GLY A 453 6.10 24.56 2.65
N THR A 454 7.42 24.39 2.61
CA THR A 454 8.20 23.16 2.86
C THR A 454 7.44 21.83 3.02
N HIS A 455 7.07 21.14 1.93
CA HIS A 455 6.86 19.67 1.95
C HIS A 455 7.26 19.10 0.58
N GLY A 456 8.33 18.30 0.55
CA GLY A 456 8.67 17.41 -0.57
C GLY A 456 7.57 16.37 -0.78
N PHE A 457 7.60 15.67 -1.92
CA PHE A 457 6.69 14.60 -2.36
C PHE A 457 5.65 14.24 -1.30
N GLN A 458 4.48 14.89 -1.37
CA GLN A 458 3.36 14.52 -0.51
C GLN A 458 3.09 13.04 -0.76
N ASN A 459 3.30 12.26 0.29
CA ASN A 459 2.98 10.85 0.35
C ASN A 459 1.58 10.63 -0.24
N TYR A 460 1.47 9.73 -1.21
CA TYR A 460 0.21 9.09 -1.58
C TYR A 460 -0.27 8.18 -0.43
N PHE A 461 -0.46 8.74 0.76
CA PHE A 461 -1.70 8.48 1.46
C PHE A 461 -2.73 9.29 0.68
N TYR A 462 -3.76 8.65 0.15
CA TYR A 462 -4.87 9.36 -0.46
C TYR A 462 -5.34 10.43 0.55
N TRP A 463 -4.97 11.69 0.34
CA TRP A 463 -5.56 12.80 1.06
C TRP A 463 -7.03 12.78 0.66
N ASN A 464 -7.88 12.37 1.60
CA ASN A 464 -9.30 12.56 1.47
C ASN A 464 -9.51 14.04 1.12
N GLN A 465 -10.23 14.36 0.04
CA GLN A 465 -10.47 15.74 -0.38
C GLN A 465 -11.18 16.53 0.74
N MET A 466 -11.89 15.83 1.63
CA MET A 466 -12.42 16.40 2.88
C MET A 466 -11.30 16.88 3.82
N ASP A 467 -10.20 16.14 3.95
CA ASP A 467 -9.07 16.52 4.80
C ASP A 467 -8.28 17.68 4.19
N PHE A 468 -8.12 17.72 2.86
CA PHE A 468 -7.61 18.90 2.16
C PHE A 468 -8.47 20.14 2.45
N VAL A 469 -9.80 20.03 2.30
CA VAL A 469 -10.73 21.14 2.58
C VAL A 469 -10.61 21.58 4.04
N LYS A 470 -10.68 20.65 5.00
CA LYS A 470 -10.60 20.97 6.44
C LYS A 470 -9.25 21.56 6.84
N SER A 471 -8.14 20.97 6.39
CA SER A 471 -6.80 21.49 6.69
C SER A 471 -6.56 22.87 6.08
N THR A 472 -7.02 23.09 4.85
CA THR A 472 -6.93 24.40 4.18
C THR A 472 -7.69 25.46 4.95
N ILE A 473 -8.93 25.16 5.35
CA ILE A 473 -9.79 26.03 6.16
C ILE A 473 -9.15 26.30 7.54
N ALA A 474 -8.53 25.29 8.17
CA ALA A 474 -7.86 25.45 9.46
C ALA A 474 -6.57 26.28 9.38
N ALA A 475 -5.84 26.19 8.26
CA ALA A 475 -4.55 26.84 8.08
C ALA A 475 -4.64 28.32 7.66
N HIS A 476 -5.80 28.77 7.15
CA HIS A 476 -5.95 30.10 6.58
C HIS A 476 -7.18 30.81 7.17
N PRO A 477 -7.03 32.03 7.72
CA PRO A 477 -8.15 32.77 8.31
C PRO A 477 -9.29 33.09 7.33
N VAL A 478 -8.98 33.33 6.06
CA VAL A 478 -9.97 33.57 5.00
C VAL A 478 -9.64 32.71 3.79
N VAL A 479 -10.60 31.88 3.35
CA VAL A 479 -10.45 30.97 2.21
C VAL A 479 -11.65 31.10 1.27
N VAL A 480 -11.38 31.17 -0.03
CA VAL A 480 -12.38 31.13 -1.10
C VAL A 480 -12.10 29.93 -1.98
N PHE A 481 -13.03 28.98 -2.02
CA PHE A 481 -13.04 27.91 -3.02
C PHE A 481 -13.96 28.31 -4.17
N GLY A 482 -13.40 28.56 -5.34
CA GLY A 482 -14.07 29.16 -6.49
C GLY A 482 -13.78 28.46 -7.81
N LYS A 483 -14.23 29.07 -8.91
CA LYS A 483 -13.76 28.75 -10.26
C LYS A 483 -13.34 30.03 -10.97
N SER A 484 -12.25 29.96 -11.74
CA SER A 484 -11.63 31.12 -12.39
C SER A 484 -12.60 31.90 -13.29
N TYR A 485 -13.55 31.20 -13.93
CA TYR A 485 -14.56 31.78 -14.82
C TYR A 485 -15.86 32.20 -14.13
N CYS A 486 -16.05 31.93 -12.83
CA CYS A 486 -17.34 32.10 -12.17
C CYS A 486 -17.58 33.57 -11.73
N PRO A 487 -18.65 34.23 -12.20
CA PRO A 487 -18.92 35.64 -11.86
C PRO A 487 -19.22 35.85 -10.37
N TYR A 488 -19.81 34.86 -9.68
CA TYR A 488 -20.04 34.92 -8.24
C TYR A 488 -18.74 34.78 -7.44
N CYS A 489 -17.72 34.09 -7.98
CA CYS A 489 -16.40 34.03 -7.36
C CYS A 489 -15.72 35.39 -7.48
N HIS A 490 -15.75 36.02 -8.65
CA HIS A 490 -15.22 37.38 -8.85
C HIS A 490 -15.92 38.39 -7.93
N LYS A 491 -17.24 38.25 -7.75
CA LYS A 491 -18.01 39.07 -6.81
C LYS A 491 -17.53 38.90 -5.37
N ALA A 492 -17.38 37.66 -4.87
CA ALA A 492 -16.88 37.41 -3.52
C ALA A 492 -15.48 38.00 -3.31
N LEU A 493 -14.57 37.74 -4.25
CA LEU A 493 -13.20 38.23 -4.21
C LEU A 493 -13.15 39.77 -4.19
N ARG A 494 -13.95 40.43 -5.03
CA ARG A 494 -14.05 41.91 -5.06
C ARG A 494 -14.40 42.49 -3.69
N TYR A 495 -15.40 41.95 -3.01
CA TYR A 495 -15.83 42.47 -1.71
C TYR A 495 -14.83 42.13 -0.59
N LEU A 496 -14.22 40.94 -0.61
CA LEU A 496 -13.13 40.60 0.30
C LEU A 496 -11.93 41.54 0.12
N SER A 497 -11.51 41.84 -1.12
CA SER A 497 -10.42 42.78 -1.39
C SER A 497 -10.70 44.19 -0.85
N GLN A 498 -11.97 44.64 -0.83
CA GLN A 498 -12.35 45.96 -0.29
C GLN A 498 -12.21 46.07 1.22
N THR A 499 -12.20 44.95 1.95
CA THR A 499 -12.00 44.96 3.41
C THR A 499 -10.55 45.13 3.83
N GLY A 500 -9.61 44.85 2.92
CA GLY A 500 -8.17 44.84 3.17
C GLY A 500 -7.62 43.53 3.77
N CYS A 501 -8.46 42.51 4.01
CA CYS A 501 -8.00 41.24 4.57
C CYS A 501 -7.18 40.42 3.56
N HIS A 502 -6.24 39.62 4.05
CA HIS A 502 -5.60 38.59 3.25
C HIS A 502 -6.49 37.35 3.13
N TYR A 503 -6.61 36.80 1.92
CA TYR A 503 -7.37 35.58 1.67
C TYR A 503 -6.59 34.61 0.76
N LEU A 504 -6.87 33.32 0.92
CA LEU A 504 -6.45 32.28 -0.01
C LEU A 504 -7.57 32.01 -1.02
N ASN A 505 -7.29 32.14 -2.31
CA ASN A 505 -8.23 31.75 -3.38
C ASN A 505 -7.77 30.44 -4.02
N ILE A 506 -8.68 29.46 -4.08
CA ILE A 506 -8.46 28.15 -4.70
C ILE A 506 -9.43 28.00 -5.86
N ASN A 507 -8.90 28.02 -7.09
CA ASN A 507 -9.66 27.79 -8.30
C ASN A 507 -9.78 26.28 -8.55
N LEU A 508 -10.99 25.74 -8.38
CA LEU A 508 -11.25 24.32 -8.53
C LEU A 508 -11.14 23.84 -9.99
N ASP A 509 -11.40 24.70 -10.97
CA ASP A 509 -11.27 24.39 -12.39
C ASP A 509 -9.83 24.32 -12.89
N GLU A 510 -8.87 24.82 -12.11
CA GLU A 510 -7.44 24.75 -12.39
C GLU A 510 -6.79 23.52 -11.70
N ARG A 511 -7.59 22.70 -11.02
CA ARG A 511 -7.14 21.54 -10.25
C ARG A 511 -7.64 20.22 -10.86
N PRO A 512 -6.79 19.18 -10.94
CA PRO A 512 -7.20 17.85 -11.39
C PRO A 512 -8.27 17.20 -10.49
N ASP A 513 -8.28 17.52 -9.19
CA ASP A 513 -9.20 16.99 -8.16
C ASP A 513 -10.33 17.98 -7.79
N GLY A 514 -10.55 18.99 -8.65
CA GLY A 514 -11.48 20.09 -8.37
C GLY A 514 -12.94 19.66 -8.18
N ALA A 515 -13.39 18.63 -8.90
CA ALA A 515 -14.75 18.12 -8.80
C ALA A 515 -15.01 17.39 -7.47
N GLU A 516 -14.01 16.66 -7.00
CA GLU A 516 -14.01 15.93 -5.75
C GLU A 516 -13.96 16.89 -4.55
N ILE A 517 -13.12 17.94 -4.64
CA ILE A 517 -13.12 19.03 -3.65
C ILE A 517 -14.48 19.74 -3.61
N GLN A 518 -15.09 20.02 -4.77
CA GLN A 518 -16.42 20.62 -4.82
C GLN A 518 -17.49 19.72 -4.16
N SER A 519 -17.37 18.40 -4.31
CA SER A 519 -18.25 17.41 -3.65
C SER A 519 -18.03 17.33 -2.14
N ALA A 520 -16.77 17.44 -1.69
CA ALA A 520 -16.43 17.53 -0.26
C ALA A 520 -16.99 18.82 0.36
N LEU A 521 -16.82 19.95 -0.32
CA LEU A 521 -17.41 21.24 0.09
C LEU A 521 -18.93 21.15 0.20
N ALA A 522 -19.60 20.56 -0.80
CA ALA A 522 -21.05 20.35 -0.75
C ALA A 522 -21.49 19.49 0.44
N SER A 523 -20.69 18.50 0.82
CA SER A 523 -20.96 17.65 1.99
C SER A 523 -20.74 18.40 3.31
N LEU A 524 -19.77 19.33 3.34
CA LEU A 524 -19.41 20.10 4.53
C LEU A 524 -20.35 21.30 4.78
N THR A 525 -20.72 22.03 3.73
CA THR A 525 -21.47 23.30 3.82
C THR A 525 -22.92 23.17 3.36
N GLY A 526 -23.29 22.04 2.74
CA GLY A 526 -24.56 21.89 2.03
C GLY A 526 -24.62 22.61 0.67
N ARG A 527 -23.58 23.38 0.30
CA ARG A 527 -23.57 24.19 -0.93
C ARG A 527 -22.84 23.49 -2.07
N ARG A 528 -23.60 23.10 -3.10
CA ARG A 528 -23.09 22.47 -4.33
C ARG A 528 -22.46 23.45 -5.33
N THR A 529 -22.71 24.74 -5.16
CA THR A 529 -22.26 25.80 -6.08
C THR A 529 -21.01 26.51 -5.54
N VAL A 530 -20.26 27.16 -6.44
CA VAL A 530 -19.14 28.04 -6.08
C VAL A 530 -19.56 29.51 -6.15
N PRO A 531 -18.94 30.40 -5.36
CA PRO A 531 -17.88 30.11 -4.38
C PRO A 531 -18.42 29.53 -3.07
N ASN A 532 -17.55 28.79 -2.37
CA ASN A 532 -17.67 28.56 -0.93
C ASN A 532 -16.63 29.43 -0.23
N VAL A 533 -17.08 30.36 0.61
CA VAL A 533 -16.24 31.32 1.33
C VAL A 533 -16.25 30.97 2.82
N PHE A 534 -15.06 30.95 3.42
CA PHE A 534 -14.84 30.67 4.84
C PHE A 534 -14.07 31.81 5.49
N ILE A 535 -14.48 32.20 6.70
CA ILE A 535 -13.79 33.15 7.57
C ILE A 535 -13.69 32.52 8.96
N ASN A 536 -12.49 32.46 9.54
CA ASN A 536 -12.21 31.83 10.83
C ASN A 536 -12.85 30.43 10.97
N GLN A 537 -12.63 29.60 9.95
CA GLN A 537 -13.14 28.23 9.84
C GLN A 537 -14.66 28.08 9.69
N GLN A 538 -15.43 29.18 9.67
CA GLN A 538 -16.88 29.15 9.48
C GLN A 538 -17.24 29.50 8.04
N SER A 539 -18.18 28.75 7.45
CA SER A 539 -18.70 29.06 6.12
C SER A 539 -19.64 30.26 6.20
N ILE A 540 -19.39 31.26 5.35
CA ILE A 540 -20.25 32.45 5.23
C ILE A 540 -21.10 32.43 3.94
N GLY A 541 -21.10 31.30 3.21
CA GLY A 541 -21.83 31.14 1.96
C GLY A 541 -20.97 31.44 0.73
N GLY A 542 -21.56 32.14 -0.25
CA GLY A 542 -20.94 32.41 -1.55
C GLY A 542 -20.96 33.89 -1.92
N GLY A 543 -20.99 34.19 -3.21
CA GLY A 543 -20.81 35.56 -3.71
C GLY A 543 -21.87 36.54 -3.24
N ASP A 544 -23.14 36.16 -3.27
CA ASP A 544 -24.24 37.03 -2.84
C ASP A 544 -24.28 37.20 -1.32
N ASP A 545 -23.94 36.14 -0.57
CA ASP A 545 -23.84 36.20 0.89
C ASP A 545 -22.69 37.13 1.33
N THR A 546 -21.55 37.06 0.63
CA THR A 546 -20.40 37.95 0.86
C THR A 546 -20.76 39.41 0.56
N GLU A 547 -21.46 39.67 -0.54
CA GLU A 547 -21.97 41.00 -0.89
C GLU A 547 -22.94 41.54 0.17
N TYR A 548 -23.86 40.72 0.63
CA TYR A 548 -24.82 41.09 1.68
C TYR A 548 -24.10 41.48 2.97
N LEU A 549 -23.17 40.63 3.46
CA LEU A 549 -22.38 40.90 4.66
C LEU A 549 -21.54 42.18 4.53
N TYR A 550 -21.02 42.47 3.34
CA TYR A 550 -20.29 43.72 3.09
C TYR A 550 -21.22 44.94 3.22
N ARG A 551 -22.40 44.89 2.59
CA ARG A 551 -23.36 46.00 2.61
C ARG A 551 -23.94 46.27 3.99
N THR A 552 -24.07 45.25 4.83
CA THR A 552 -24.52 45.38 6.23
C THR A 552 -23.39 45.81 7.18
N GLY A 553 -22.15 45.90 6.70
CA GLY A 553 -20.96 46.18 7.49
C GLY A 553 -20.50 45.02 8.38
N GLU A 554 -21.14 43.85 8.28
CA GLU A 554 -20.82 42.67 9.06
C GLU A 554 -19.54 41.98 8.57
N LEU A 555 -19.28 42.01 7.26
CA LEU A 555 -18.05 41.44 6.69
C LEU A 555 -16.81 42.10 7.28
N GLN A 556 -16.82 43.42 7.46
CA GLN A 556 -15.70 44.17 8.04
C GLN A 556 -15.41 43.75 9.49
N LYS A 557 -16.45 43.36 10.25
CA LYS A 557 -16.30 42.84 11.62
C LYS A 557 -15.74 41.43 11.62
N LEU A 558 -16.19 40.58 10.69
CA LEU A 558 -15.74 39.18 10.59
C LEU A 558 -14.26 39.05 10.24
N VAL A 559 -13.73 39.97 9.44
CA VAL A 559 -12.32 39.98 9.03
C VAL A 559 -11.43 40.93 9.85
N GLN A 560 -11.97 41.56 10.89
CA GLN A 560 -11.23 42.53 11.69
C GLN A 560 -10.06 41.84 12.42
N GLY A 561 -8.83 42.21 12.05
CA GLY A 561 -7.61 41.65 12.64
C GLY A 561 -7.08 40.37 11.95
N LEU A 562 -7.61 40.02 10.78
CA LEU A 562 -7.17 38.90 9.95
C LEU A 562 -6.29 39.30 8.75
#